data_AF-A0A937K3S6-F1
#
_entry.id   AF-A0A937K3S6-F1
#
_cell.length_a   1.000
_cell.length_b   1.000
_cell.length_c   1.000
_cell.angle_alpha   90.00
_cell.angle_beta   90.00
_cell.angle_gamma   90.00
#
_symmetry.space_group_name_H-M   'P 1'
#
loop_
_entity.id
_entity.type
_entity.pdbx_description
1 polymer ?
#
loop_
_entity_poly.entity_id
_entity_poly.type
_entity_poly.pdbx_seq_one_letter_code
_entity_poly.pdbx_strand_id
1 'polypeptide(L)'
;MEKSLKELIVKNSKLDIIVMSVITLSLFIFINSKVATVYFIGAMVSVVNFIISGYFMSKFLTKNSLFYGIAYALRIFFILLIGMAFANEFILLSAYIGGFVTHHVCLIIYWIFIKKGSE
;
A
#
# COMPACT_ATOMS: atom_id res chain seq x y z
N MET A 1 11.25 -14.55 13.61
CA MET A 1 11.09 -13.21 12.97
C MET A 1 10.47 -13.31 11.58
N GLU A 2 10.96 -14.20 10.71
CA GLU A 2 10.40 -14.37 9.36
C GLU A 2 8.93 -14.82 9.37
N LYS A 3 8.56 -15.77 10.24
CA LYS A 3 7.18 -16.29 10.32
C LYS A 3 6.18 -15.23 10.82
N SER A 4 6.52 -14.49 11.88
CA SER A 4 5.66 -13.43 12.42
C SER A 4 5.51 -12.23 11.48
N LEU A 5 6.59 -11.86 10.77
CA LEU A 5 6.53 -10.83 9.74
C LEU A 5 5.69 -11.26 8.53
N LYS A 6 5.85 -12.51 8.08
CA LYS A 6 5.05 -13.07 6.98
C LYS A 6 3.57 -13.13 7.33
N GLU A 7 3.24 -13.56 8.55
CA GLU A 7 1.85 -13.56 9.04
C GLU A 7 1.27 -12.15 9.11
N LEU A 8 2.04 -11.16 9.57
CA LEU A 8 1.64 -9.75 9.58
C LEU A 8 1.35 -9.25 8.16
N ILE A 9 2.27 -9.50 7.21
CA ILE A 9 2.09 -9.09 5.81
C ILE A 9 0.80 -9.68 5.25
N VAL A 10 0.56 -10.98 5.44
CA VAL A 10 -0.62 -11.65 4.91
C VAL A 10 -1.91 -11.15 5.57
N LYS A 11 -1.95 -11.03 6.90
CA LYS A 11 -3.15 -10.58 7.61
C LYS A 11 -3.49 -9.12 7.28
N ASN A 12 -2.51 -8.23 7.27
CA ASN A 12 -2.72 -6.82 6.92
C ASN A 12 -3.16 -6.68 5.47
N SER A 13 -2.48 -7.35 4.54
CA SER A 13 -2.82 -7.26 3.11
C SER A 13 -4.23 -7.79 2.81
N LYS A 14 -4.72 -8.79 3.55
CA LYS A 14 -6.11 -9.25 3.43
C LYS A 14 -7.12 -8.19 3.86
N LEU A 15 -6.89 -7.56 5.02
CA LEU A 15 -7.74 -6.48 5.52
C LEU A 15 -7.74 -5.31 4.52
N ASP A 16 -6.56 -4.91 4.10
CA ASP A 16 -6.31 -3.90 3.07
C ASP A 16 -7.13 -4.13 1.80
N ILE A 17 -7.07 -5.35 1.24
CA ILE A 17 -7.82 -5.70 0.03
C ILE A 17 -9.32 -5.54 0.27
N ILE A 18 -9.84 -5.99 1.42
CA ILE A 18 -11.27 -5.87 1.74
C ILE A 18 -11.67 -4.39 1.81
N VAL A 19 -10.97 -3.59 2.62
CA VAL A 19 -11.29 -2.17 2.83
C VAL A 19 -11.16 -1.38 1.53
N MET A 20 -10.06 -1.58 0.79
CA MET A 20 -9.83 -0.88 -0.46
C MET A 20 -10.83 -1.29 -1.55
N SER A 21 -11.30 -2.54 -1.56
CA SER A 21 -12.36 -2.98 -2.47
C SER A 21 -13.69 -2.29 -2.16
N VAL A 22 -14.07 -2.18 -0.88
CA VAL A 22 -15.29 -1.47 -0.46
C VAL A 22 -15.23 -0.01 -0.88
N ILE A 23 -14.13 0.69 -0.60
CA ILE A 23 -13.96 2.11 -0.98
C ILE A 23 -13.99 2.26 -2.50
N THR A 24 -13.31 1.39 -3.24
CA THR A 24 -13.31 1.40 -4.71
C THR A 24 -14.72 1.26 -5.27
N LEU A 25 -15.51 0.32 -4.75
CA LEU A 25 -16.91 0.13 -5.16
C LEU A 25 -17.76 1.36 -4.85
N SER A 26 -17.58 1.98 -3.67
CA SER A 26 -18.27 3.23 -3.34
C SER A 26 -17.91 4.35 -4.32
N LEU A 27 -16.62 4.54 -4.64
CA LEU A 27 -16.18 5.56 -5.61
C LEU A 27 -16.74 5.30 -7.01
N PHE A 28 -16.87 4.03 -7.39
CA PHE A 28 -17.43 3.63 -8.68
C PHE A 28 -18.90 4.02 -8.79
N ILE A 29 -19.68 3.83 -7.72
CA ILE A 29 -21.11 4.14 -7.67
C ILE A 29 -21.36 5.66 -7.56
N PHE A 30 -20.61 6.37 -6.71
CA PHE A 30 -20.93 7.74 -6.32
C PHE A 30 -20.15 8.84 -7.06
N ILE A 31 -19.00 8.54 -7.66
CA ILE A 31 -18.16 9.55 -8.33
C ILE A 31 -18.04 9.26 -9.82
N ASN A 32 -17.20 8.30 -10.20
CA ASN A 32 -16.95 7.93 -11.59
C ASN A 32 -16.09 6.66 -11.64
N SER A 33 -16.30 5.83 -12.66
CA SER A 33 -15.47 4.65 -12.92
C SER A 33 -13.98 4.99 -13.09
N LYS A 34 -13.64 6.08 -13.79
CA LYS A 34 -12.24 6.51 -14.02
C LYS A 34 -11.52 6.80 -12.69
N VAL A 35 -12.19 7.52 -11.79
CA VAL A 35 -11.66 7.86 -10.46
C VAL A 35 -11.49 6.60 -9.61
N ALA A 36 -12.50 5.72 -9.60
CA ALA A 36 -12.44 4.46 -8.86
C ALA A 36 -11.30 3.55 -9.34
N THR A 37 -11.09 3.45 -10.67
CA THR A 37 -10.00 2.67 -11.24
C THR A 37 -8.63 3.24 -10.84
N VAL A 38 -8.45 4.56 -10.92
CA VAL A 38 -7.17 5.19 -10.54
C VAL A 38 -6.89 5.04 -9.04
N TYR A 39 -7.92 5.18 -8.20
CA TYR A 39 -7.84 4.87 -6.78
C TYR A 39 -7.40 3.42 -6.55
N PHE A 40 -8.03 2.46 -7.23
CA PHE A 40 -7.69 1.04 -7.12
C PHE A 40 -6.25 0.75 -7.55
N ILE A 41 -5.74 1.42 -8.59
CA ILE A 41 -4.34 1.32 -8.98
C ILE A 41 -3.42 1.81 -7.85
N GLY A 42 -3.69 2.97 -7.25
CA GLY A 42 -2.93 3.47 -6.11
C GLY A 42 -2.94 2.51 -4.91
N ALA A 43 -4.11 1.94 -4.62
CA ALA A 43 -4.31 0.91 -3.61
C ALA A 43 -3.50 -0.37 -3.88
N MET A 44 -3.46 -0.86 -5.12
CA MET A 44 -2.65 -2.03 -5.46
C MET A 44 -1.15 -1.72 -5.36
N VAL A 45 -0.72 -0.54 -5.79
CA VAL A 45 0.68 -0.11 -5.68
C VAL A 45 1.14 -0.07 -4.22
N SER A 46 0.30 0.40 -3.29
CA SER A 46 0.67 0.43 -1.86
C SER A 46 0.80 -0.98 -1.26
N VAL A 47 -0.12 -1.90 -1.59
CA VAL A 47 -0.03 -3.31 -1.15
C VAL A 47 1.24 -3.98 -1.67
N VAL A 48 1.53 -3.82 -2.97
CA VAL A 48 2.76 -4.37 -3.57
C VAL A 48 4.00 -3.77 -2.92
N ASN A 49 4.02 -2.44 -2.71
CA ASN A 49 5.11 -1.76 -2.03
C ASN A 49 5.32 -2.29 -0.60
N PHE A 50 4.24 -2.58 0.13
CA PHE A 50 4.31 -3.14 1.48
C PHE A 50 4.86 -4.56 1.50
N ILE A 51 4.39 -5.44 0.61
CA ILE A 51 4.87 -6.82 0.50
C ILE A 51 6.37 -6.84 0.16
N ILE A 52 6.80 -6.03 -0.82
CA ILE A 52 8.20 -5.91 -1.21
C ILE A 52 9.01 -5.33 -0.03
N SER A 53 8.48 -4.32 0.68
CA SER A 53 9.12 -3.78 1.89
C SER A 53 9.41 -4.87 2.90
N GLY A 54 8.39 -5.69 3.19
CA GLY A 54 8.50 -6.79 4.15
C GLY A 54 9.55 -7.82 3.74
N TYR A 55 9.60 -8.17 2.45
CA TYR A 55 10.61 -9.10 1.91
C TYR A 55 12.03 -8.55 2.05
N PHE A 56 12.26 -7.30 1.64
CA PHE A 56 13.60 -6.68 1.75
C PHE A 56 14.02 -6.48 3.21
N MET A 57 13.07 -6.12 4.08
CA MET A 57 13.30 -6.00 5.52
C MET A 57 13.73 -7.34 6.13
N SER A 58 13.04 -8.45 5.79
CA SER A 58 13.37 -9.77 6.35
C SER A 58 14.75 -10.26 5.93
N LYS A 59 15.18 -9.92 4.71
CA LYS A 59 16.36 -10.50 4.08
C LYS A 59 17.63 -9.65 4.21
N PHE A 60 17.50 -8.32 4.23
CA PHE A 60 18.65 -7.41 4.05
C PHE A 60 18.86 -6.38 5.14
N LEU A 61 17.88 -6.13 6.03
CA LEU A 61 17.98 -5.05 7.03
C LEU A 61 19.26 -5.10 7.86
N THR A 62 19.63 -6.29 8.35
CA THR A 62 20.81 -6.49 9.22
C THR A 62 22.05 -6.96 8.46
N LYS A 63 21.90 -7.43 7.22
CA LYS A 63 23.01 -7.99 6.43
C LYS A 63 23.63 -7.02 5.44
N ASN A 64 22.84 -6.10 4.86
CA ASN A 64 23.32 -5.23 3.80
C ASN A 64 22.47 -3.95 3.67
N SER A 65 22.75 -2.97 4.55
CA SER A 65 21.98 -1.73 4.68
C SER A 65 21.98 -0.87 3.40
N LEU A 66 23.08 -0.90 2.63
CA LEU A 66 23.17 -0.23 1.32
C LEU A 66 22.14 -0.77 0.32
N PHE A 67 22.00 -2.09 0.21
CA PHE A 67 21.01 -2.71 -0.68
C PHE A 67 19.58 -2.39 -0.25
N TYR A 68 19.32 -2.34 1.06
CA TYR A 68 18.02 -1.93 1.58
C TYR A 68 17.70 -0.47 1.19
N GLY A 69 18.67 0.43 1.32
CA GLY A 69 18.53 1.84 0.92
C GLY A 69 18.26 2.02 -0.58
N ILE A 70 19.01 1.32 -1.44
CA ILE A 70 18.81 1.35 -2.89
C ILE A 70 17.43 0.82 -3.27
N ALA A 71 17.01 -0.31 -2.68
CA ALA A 71 15.69 -0.88 -2.93
C ALA A 71 14.56 0.07 -2.47
N TYR A 72 14.76 0.82 -1.39
CA TYR A 72 13.83 1.85 -0.95
C TYR A 72 13.72 3.01 -1.96
N ALA A 73 14.85 3.54 -2.42
CA ALA A 73 14.86 4.61 -3.42
C ALA A 73 14.17 4.20 -4.74
N LEU A 74 14.47 3.00 -5.24
CA LEU A 74 13.84 2.46 -6.45
C LEU A 74 12.32 2.35 -6.31
N ARG A 75 11.81 1.91 -5.15
CA ARG A 75 10.36 1.79 -4.93
C ARG A 75 9.65 3.14 -4.92
N ILE A 76 10.23 4.15 -4.27
CA ILE A 76 9.69 5.51 -4.32
C ILE A 76 9.65 6.01 -5.77
N PHE A 77 10.74 5.79 -6.52
CA PHE A 77 10.79 6.17 -7.92
C PHE A 77 9.67 5.50 -8.74
N PHE A 78 9.43 4.19 -8.56
CA PHE A 78 8.33 3.49 -9.22
C PHE A 78 6.95 4.03 -8.84
N ILE A 79 6.72 4.34 -7.56
CA ILE A 79 5.46 4.93 -7.10
C ILE A 79 5.23 6.28 -7.78
N LEU A 80 6.24 7.15 -7.81
CA LEU A 80 6.16 8.45 -8.46
C LEU A 80 5.92 8.32 -9.96
N LEU A 81 6.61 7.40 -10.64
CA LEU A 81 6.49 7.18 -12.08
C LEU A 81 5.05 6.77 -12.47
N ILE A 82 4.41 5.90 -11.67
CA ILE A 82 3.01 5.53 -11.87
C ILE A 82 2.09 6.74 -11.61
N GLY A 83 2.34 7.50 -10.55
CA GLY A 83 1.57 8.71 -10.24
C GLY A 83 1.66 9.79 -11.34
N MET A 84 2.81 9.92 -12.00
CA MET A 84 3.01 10.87 -13.11
C MET A 84 2.05 10.62 -14.29
N ALA A 85 1.64 9.38 -14.52
CA ALA A 85 0.67 9.06 -15.57
C ALA A 85 -0.70 9.76 -15.35
N PHE A 86 -0.99 10.19 -14.12
CA PHE A 86 -2.23 10.85 -13.74
C PHE A 86 -2.05 12.33 -13.37
N ALA A 87 -0.83 12.88 -13.50
CA ALA A 87 -0.49 14.21 -13.00
C ALA A 87 -1.23 15.36 -13.73
N ASN A 88 -1.69 15.13 -14.96
CA ASN A 88 -2.40 16.12 -15.75
C ASN A 88 -3.81 16.44 -15.21
N GLU A 89 -4.42 15.52 -14.46
CA GLU A 89 -5.76 15.69 -13.89
C GLU A 89 -5.68 15.60 -12.37
N PHE A 90 -5.83 16.73 -11.67
CA PHE A 90 -5.72 16.80 -10.21
C PHE A 90 -6.63 15.79 -9.48
N ILE A 91 -7.85 15.57 -9.99
CA ILE A 91 -8.80 14.61 -9.42
C ILE A 91 -8.25 13.18 -9.49
N LEU A 92 -7.64 12.79 -10.61
CA LEU A 92 -7.07 11.45 -10.79
C LEU A 92 -5.80 11.28 -9.95
N LEU A 93 -4.93 12.30 -9.94
CA LEU A 93 -3.74 12.28 -9.10
C LEU A 93 -4.11 12.14 -7.62
N SER A 94 -5.12 12.89 -7.18
CA SER A 94 -5.63 12.82 -5.81
C SER A 94 -6.24 11.45 -5.49
N ALA A 95 -6.95 10.85 -6.45
CA ALA A 95 -7.49 9.50 -6.30
C ALA A 95 -6.37 8.45 -6.16
N TYR A 96 -5.32 8.55 -6.98
CA TYR A 96 -4.15 7.69 -6.90
C TYR A 96 -3.45 7.81 -5.54
N ILE A 97 -3.16 9.04 -5.10
CA ILE A 97 -2.55 9.32 -3.80
C ILE A 97 -3.44 8.82 -2.67
N GLY A 98 -4.75 9.05 -2.76
CA GLY A 98 -5.73 8.56 -1.79
C GLY A 98 -5.68 7.05 -1.66
N GLY A 99 -5.73 6.32 -2.77
CA GLY A 99 -5.62 4.86 -2.78
C GLY A 99 -4.31 4.37 -2.17
N PHE A 100 -3.20 5.04 -2.50
CA PHE A 100 -1.90 4.71 -1.95
C PHE A 100 -1.84 4.91 -0.43
N VAL A 101 -2.36 6.05 0.07
CA VAL A 101 -2.31 6.41 1.50
C VAL A 101 -3.25 5.54 2.36
N THR A 102 -4.37 5.07 1.81
CA THR A 102 -5.34 4.23 2.54
C THR A 102 -4.69 3.02 3.20
N HIS A 103 -3.72 2.37 2.55
CA HIS A 103 -2.96 1.27 3.14
C HIS A 103 -2.31 1.64 4.47
N HIS A 104 -1.72 2.84 4.57
CA HIS A 104 -1.07 3.29 5.81
C HIS A 104 -2.10 3.50 6.93
N VAL A 105 -3.28 4.03 6.60
CA VAL A 105 -4.38 4.16 7.56
C VAL A 105 -4.83 2.78 8.05
N CYS A 106 -5.03 1.83 7.14
CA CYS A 106 -5.39 0.45 7.48
C CYS A 106 -4.33 -0.23 8.35
N LEU A 107 -3.04 -0.04 8.05
CA LEU A 107 -1.93 -0.57 8.84
C LEU A 107 -1.94 -0.01 10.27
N ILE A 108 -2.16 1.30 10.44
CA ILE A 108 -2.26 1.93 11.77
C ILE A 108 -3.43 1.33 12.55
N ILE A 109 -4.60 1.19 11.92
CA ILE A 109 -5.79 0.58 12.54
C ILE A 109 -5.51 -0.86 12.96
N TYR A 110 -4.89 -1.66 12.09
CA TYR A 110 -4.52 -3.04 12.38
C TYR A 110 -3.60 -3.14 13.61
N TRP A 111 -2.61 -2.25 13.70
CA TRP A 111 -1.70 -2.22 14.85
C TRP A 111 -2.38 -1.81 16.16
N ILE A 112 -3.25 -0.80 16.13
CA ILE A 112 -3.91 -0.28 17.33
C ILE A 112 -4.97 -1.26 17.85
N PHE A 113 -5.83 -1.77 16.97
CA PHE A 113 -7.05 -2.47 17.37
C PHE A 113 -6.96 -4.00 17.28
N ILE A 114 -6.23 -4.55 16.31
CA ILE A 114 -6.23 -5.99 16.04
C ILE A 114 -5.05 -6.67 16.72
N LYS A 115 -3.86 -6.07 16.69
CA LYS A 115 -2.66 -6.67 17.29
C LYS A 115 -2.68 -6.62 18.82
N LYS A 116 -3.20 -5.53 19.42
CA LYS A 116 -3.32 -5.40 20.88
C LYS A 116 -4.34 -6.34 21.52
N GLY A 117 -5.32 -6.85 20.76
CA GLY A 117 -6.35 -7.76 21.29
C GLY A 117 -5.98 -9.25 21.20
N SER A 118 -4.79 -9.59 20.70
CA SER A 118 -4.31 -10.97 20.51
C SER A 118 -3.13 -11.33 21.43
N GLU A 119 -2.75 -10.43 22.34
CA GLU A 119 -1.94 -10.72 23.53
C GLU A 119 -2.85 -10.80 24.75
#